data_AF-A0A7J9ANT2-F1
#
_entry.id   AF-A0A7J9ANT2-F1
#
_cell.length_a   1.000
_cell.length_b   1.000
_cell.length_c   1.000
_cell.angle_alpha   90.00
_cell.angle_beta   90.00
_cell.angle_gamma   90.00
#
_symmetry.space_group_name_H-M   'P 1'
#
loop_
_entity.id
_entity.type
_entity.pdbx_description
1 polymer ?
#
loop_
_entity_poly.entity_id
_entity_poly.type
_entity_poly.pdbx_seq_one_letter_code
_entity_poly.pdbx_strand_id
1 'polypeptide(L)'
;MHTKYKELFEKIELRKRLKTNGAHTNGSNSGGVGRGERLNAAQRERMRLLTTAAFDRGKGEDTFGAKDEDWQLYKLMGKDNDDDDDGADEDEAELARVSSRLQEIDPTFVPKLEPTASQPTITEVPHVRPLTKEDFQIVLGVERFRCPEILFHPNLVGIDQVGLDEMTGVSIRRLPSKDKALENRLTSSVFMTGGCSLFPGINERLEAGIRMLRPCGSPIKVARALDPVLDAWRGASLYAANSRFHQQTFSRADYYEKGEDWLRRYQVRYTL
;
A
#
# COMPACT_ATOMS: atom_id res chain seq x y z
N MET A 1 -23.51 -11.03 -39.50
CA MET A 1 -22.62 -11.61 -38.48
C MET A 1 -22.10 -10.55 -37.52
N HIS A 2 -21.40 -9.50 -37.99
CA HIS A 2 -20.97 -8.38 -37.12
C HIS A 2 -22.13 -7.68 -36.39
N THR A 3 -23.28 -7.48 -37.06
CA THR A 3 -24.49 -6.92 -36.44
C THR A 3 -25.01 -7.80 -35.30
N LYS A 4 -25.18 -9.11 -35.53
CA LYS A 4 -25.59 -10.08 -34.51
C LYS A 4 -24.61 -10.13 -33.33
N TYR A 5 -23.30 -10.05 -33.58
CA TYR A 5 -22.28 -9.96 -32.53
C TYR A 5 -22.45 -8.69 -31.68
N LYS A 6 -22.64 -7.54 -32.31
CA LYS A 6 -22.80 -6.26 -31.62
C LYS A 6 -24.05 -6.23 -30.73
N GLU A 7 -25.17 -6.74 -31.25
CA GLU A 7 -26.44 -6.81 -30.51
C GLU A 7 -26.36 -7.75 -29.30
N LEU A 8 -25.78 -8.95 -29.47
CA LEU A 8 -25.58 -9.89 -28.37
C LEU A 8 -24.60 -9.33 -27.32
N PHE A 9 -23.52 -8.68 -27.77
CA PHE A 9 -22.54 -8.05 -26.88
C PHE A 9 -23.18 -6.95 -26.03
N GLU A 10 -23.93 -6.02 -26.64
CA GLU A 10 -24.62 -4.95 -25.92
C GLU A 10 -25.68 -5.50 -24.94
N LYS A 11 -26.40 -6.56 -25.33
CA LYS A 11 -27.38 -7.23 -24.45
C LYS A 11 -26.72 -7.84 -23.22
N ILE A 12 -25.59 -8.52 -23.39
CA ILE A 12 -24.82 -9.11 -22.28
C ILE A 12 -24.20 -8.01 -21.40
N GLU A 13 -23.68 -6.93 -22.00
CA GLU A 13 -23.08 -5.82 -21.28
C GLU A 13 -24.11 -5.07 -20.43
N LEU A 14 -25.30 -4.78 -20.97
CA LEU A 14 -26.41 -4.19 -20.23
C LEU A 14 -26.83 -5.07 -19.06
N ARG A 15 -26.90 -6.39 -19.27
CA ARG A 15 -27.23 -7.36 -18.21
C ARG A 15 -26.16 -7.37 -17.11
N LYS A 16 -24.88 -7.37 -17.48
CA LYS A 16 -23.75 -7.31 -16.53
C LYS A 16 -23.77 -6.00 -15.74
N ARG A 17 -24.05 -4.86 -16.38
CA ARG A 17 -24.22 -3.54 -15.71
C ARG A 17 -25.41 -3.53 -14.74
N LEU A 18 -26.51 -4.20 -15.07
CA LEU A 18 -27.65 -4.33 -14.17
C LEU A 18 -27.32 -5.20 -12.95
N LYS A 19 -26.58 -6.31 -13.14
CA LYS A 19 -26.09 -7.17 -12.04
C LYS A 19 -25.10 -6.44 -11.12
N THR A 20 -24.18 -5.62 -11.66
CA THR A 20 -23.21 -4.85 -10.84
C THR A 20 -23.84 -3.67 -10.11
N ASN A 21 -24.81 -2.97 -10.73
CA ASN A 21 -25.51 -1.85 -10.08
C ASN A 21 -26.49 -2.31 -8.98
N GLY A 22 -27.01 -3.54 -9.03
CA GLY A 22 -27.83 -4.13 -7.96
C GLY A 22 -27.05 -4.42 -6.67
N ALA A 23 -25.71 -4.46 -6.72
CA ALA A 23 -24.85 -4.77 -5.58
C ALA A 23 -24.38 -3.53 -4.78
N HIS A 24 -24.67 -2.31 -5.23
CA HIS A 24 -24.28 -1.08 -4.56
C HIS A 24 -25.49 -0.34 -3.96
N THR A 25 -25.89 -0.76 -2.76
CA THR A 25 -26.57 0.15 -1.82
C THR A 25 -25.58 0.58 -0.73
N ASN A 26 -25.56 1.89 -0.50
CA ASN A 26 -24.60 2.69 0.28
C ASN A 26 -24.12 2.06 1.61
N GLY A 27 -22.82 1.76 1.69
CA GLY A 27 -22.09 1.63 2.95
C GLY A 27 -21.72 3.01 3.51
N SER A 28 -22.53 3.55 4.42
CA SER A 28 -22.13 4.63 5.31
C SER A 28 -21.90 4.09 6.71
N ASN A 29 -20.75 4.47 7.26
CA ASN A 29 -20.19 4.03 8.52
C ASN A 29 -20.98 4.59 9.72
N SER A 30 -21.65 3.74 10.50
CA SER A 30 -21.84 3.97 11.95
C SER A 30 -22.28 2.67 12.65
N GLY A 31 -21.54 2.28 13.68
CA GLY A 31 -21.92 1.18 14.57
C GLY A 31 -23.16 1.56 15.39
N GLY A 32 -24.12 0.64 15.49
CA GLY A 32 -25.33 0.84 16.27
C GLY A 32 -26.37 -0.25 16.01
N VAL A 33 -26.42 -1.19 16.94
CA VAL A 33 -27.38 -2.29 17.12
C VAL A 33 -28.81 -1.97 16.61
N GLY A 34 -29.30 -2.83 15.71
CA GLY A 34 -30.70 -3.26 15.63
C GLY A 34 -31.68 -2.41 14.83
N ARG A 35 -32.08 -2.89 13.63
CA ARG A 35 -33.48 -2.94 13.18
C ARG A 35 -33.60 -3.63 11.82
N GLY A 36 -34.59 -4.52 11.72
CA GLY A 36 -34.77 -5.45 10.61
C GLY A 36 -34.90 -4.80 9.23
N GLU A 37 -34.04 -5.24 8.33
CA GLU A 37 -34.24 -5.15 6.89
C GLU A 37 -35.46 -6.01 6.51
N ARG A 38 -36.31 -5.47 5.64
CA ARG A 38 -37.48 -6.19 5.12
C ARG A 38 -37.02 -7.22 4.09
N LEU A 39 -36.46 -8.32 4.57
CA LEU A 39 -36.26 -9.53 3.77
C LEU A 39 -37.58 -9.94 3.12
N ASN A 40 -37.55 -10.26 1.82
CA ASN A 40 -38.70 -10.80 1.09
C ASN A 40 -39.19 -12.09 1.79
N ALA A 41 -40.47 -12.45 1.64
CA ALA A 41 -41.08 -13.60 2.34
C ALA A 41 -40.25 -14.89 2.15
N ALA A 42 -39.77 -15.13 0.93
CA ALA A 42 -38.89 -16.25 0.61
C ALA A 42 -37.53 -16.18 1.33
N GLN A 43 -36.93 -14.99 1.42
CA GLN A 43 -35.66 -14.79 2.13
C GLN A 43 -35.80 -14.93 3.66
N ARG A 44 -36.95 -14.54 4.23
CA ARG A 44 -37.25 -14.75 5.66
C ARG A 44 -37.44 -16.21 5.98
N GLU A 45 -38.19 -16.94 5.16
CA GLU A 45 -38.41 -18.36 5.37
C GLU A 45 -37.10 -19.14 5.19
N ARG A 46 -36.27 -18.75 4.22
CA ARG A 46 -34.90 -19.25 4.04
C ARG A 46 -34.00 -19.02 5.27
N MET A 47 -33.95 -17.79 5.78
CA MET A 47 -33.17 -17.46 6.98
C MET A 47 -33.67 -18.22 8.21
N ARG A 48 -34.99 -18.37 8.33
CA ARG A 48 -35.61 -19.14 9.42
C ARG A 48 -35.22 -20.61 9.34
N LEU A 49 -35.29 -21.24 8.16
CA LEU A 49 -34.91 -22.64 7.97
C LEU A 49 -33.42 -22.88 8.22
N LEU A 50 -32.54 -21.99 7.74
CA LEU A 50 -31.10 -22.01 8.04
C LEU A 50 -30.83 -21.91 9.53
N THR A 51 -31.48 -20.97 10.20
CA THR A 51 -31.34 -20.77 11.64
C THR A 51 -31.83 -22.01 12.39
N THR A 52 -32.99 -22.56 12.04
CA THR A 52 -33.50 -23.78 12.67
C THR A 52 -32.56 -24.96 12.44
N ALA A 53 -32.05 -25.17 11.22
CA ALA A 53 -31.11 -26.25 10.91
C ALA A 53 -29.78 -26.12 11.69
N ALA A 54 -29.30 -24.89 11.93
CA ALA A 54 -28.11 -24.63 12.73
C ALA A 54 -28.31 -24.92 14.23
N PHE A 55 -29.52 -24.72 14.77
CA PHE A 55 -29.79 -24.85 16.20
C PHE A 55 -30.34 -26.22 16.65
N ASP A 56 -30.90 -27.03 15.76
CA ASP A 56 -31.68 -28.22 16.12
C ASP A 56 -30.86 -29.46 16.57
N ARG A 57 -29.53 -29.33 16.75
CA ARG A 57 -28.67 -30.47 17.17
C ARG A 57 -27.89 -30.28 18.48
N GLY A 58 -28.41 -29.43 19.37
CA GLY A 58 -28.36 -29.69 20.82
C GLY A 58 -27.09 -29.36 21.60
N LYS A 59 -26.15 -28.55 21.07
CA LYS A 59 -24.98 -28.09 21.86
C LYS A 59 -24.61 -26.61 21.75
N GLY A 60 -25.47 -25.75 21.20
CA GLY A 60 -25.20 -24.30 21.13
C GLY A 60 -23.97 -23.92 20.29
N GLU A 61 -23.34 -24.88 19.63
CA GLU A 61 -22.25 -24.70 18.68
C GLU A 61 -22.82 -24.87 17.27
N ASP A 62 -22.53 -23.90 16.40
CA ASP A 62 -22.90 -23.95 15.00
C ASP A 62 -22.14 -25.08 14.31
N THR A 63 -22.87 -26.14 13.96
CA THR A 63 -22.33 -27.33 13.27
C THR A 63 -22.83 -27.41 11.83
N PHE A 64 -23.47 -26.35 11.34
CA PHE A 64 -24.06 -26.30 10.02
C PHE A 64 -22.98 -26.23 8.94
N GLY A 65 -22.98 -27.19 8.00
CA GLY A 65 -21.97 -27.33 6.94
C GLY A 65 -20.91 -28.38 7.22
N ALA A 66 -20.94 -29.01 8.41
CA ALA A 66 -20.04 -30.12 8.74
C ALA A 66 -20.46 -31.46 8.11
N LYS A 67 -21.70 -31.57 7.60
CA LYS A 67 -22.19 -32.75 6.89
C LYS A 67 -22.69 -32.40 5.49
N ASP A 68 -22.50 -33.31 4.55
CA ASP A 68 -22.91 -33.16 3.14
C ASP A 68 -24.44 -32.95 2.95
N GLU A 69 -25.26 -33.36 3.93
CA GLU A 69 -26.71 -33.14 3.95
C GLU A 69 -27.08 -31.65 4.07
N ASP A 70 -26.25 -30.87 4.78
CA ASP A 70 -26.49 -29.43 4.99
C ASP A 70 -26.31 -28.64 3.67
N TRP A 71 -25.52 -29.18 2.75
CA TRP A 71 -25.31 -28.63 1.42
C TRP A 71 -26.52 -28.82 0.51
N GLN A 72 -27.32 -29.87 0.74
CA GLN A 72 -28.55 -30.11 -0.01
C GLN A 72 -29.64 -29.08 0.31
N LEU A 73 -29.70 -28.61 1.55
CA LEU A 73 -30.56 -27.51 1.99
C LEU A 73 -30.21 -26.19 1.28
N TYR A 74 -28.93 -25.90 1.08
CA TYR A 74 -28.52 -24.74 0.27
C TYR A 74 -28.97 -24.85 -1.18
N LYS A 75 -28.82 -26.03 -1.79
CA LYS A 75 -29.17 -26.26 -3.19
C LYS A 75 -30.66 -26.19 -3.45
N LEU A 76 -31.47 -26.69 -2.51
CA LEU A 76 -32.94 -26.60 -2.59
C LEU A 76 -33.44 -25.16 -2.45
N MET A 77 -32.75 -24.32 -1.66
CA MET A 77 -33.11 -22.91 -1.46
C MET A 77 -32.49 -21.94 -2.48
N GLY A 78 -31.58 -22.41 -3.34
CA GLY A 78 -31.07 -21.65 -4.49
C GLY A 78 -31.98 -21.72 -5.71
N LYS A 79 -32.77 -22.79 -5.82
CA LYS A 79 -33.57 -23.10 -7.01
C LYS A 79 -34.67 -22.07 -7.31
N ASP A 80 -35.24 -21.43 -6.30
CA ASP A 80 -36.25 -20.37 -6.49
C ASP A 80 -35.65 -19.03 -6.99
N ASN A 81 -34.32 -18.93 -7.10
CA ASN A 81 -33.61 -17.77 -7.64
C ASN A 81 -33.06 -18.03 -9.06
N ASP A 82 -33.12 -19.28 -9.55
CA ASP A 82 -32.50 -19.70 -10.82
C ASP A 82 -33.48 -19.65 -12.01
N ASP A 83 -34.80 -19.51 -11.78
CA ASP A 83 -35.80 -19.49 -12.86
C ASP A 83 -35.71 -18.25 -13.79
N ASP A 84 -34.88 -17.25 -13.46
CA ASP A 84 -34.64 -16.05 -14.29
C ASP A 84 -33.26 -16.03 -15.01
N ASP A 85 -32.34 -16.99 -14.76
CA ASP A 85 -30.95 -16.94 -15.30
C ASP A 85 -30.68 -17.88 -16.49
N ASP A 86 -31.62 -18.74 -16.88
CA ASP A 86 -31.48 -19.67 -18.03
C ASP A 86 -31.14 -18.93 -19.35
N GLY A 87 -31.61 -17.69 -19.52
CA GLY A 87 -31.33 -16.88 -20.71
C GLY A 87 -29.96 -16.19 -20.72
N ALA A 88 -29.14 -16.30 -19.66
CA ALA A 88 -27.79 -15.71 -19.61
C ALA A 88 -26.76 -16.62 -20.28
N ASP A 89 -26.85 -17.91 -19.97
CA ASP A 89 -25.98 -18.94 -20.53
C ASP A 89 -26.22 -19.12 -22.03
N GLU A 90 -27.47 -18.98 -22.49
CA GLU A 90 -27.81 -19.05 -23.93
C GLU A 90 -27.22 -17.88 -24.73
N ASP A 91 -27.39 -16.64 -24.28
CA ASP A 91 -26.88 -15.45 -24.97
C ASP A 91 -25.33 -15.47 -25.02
N GLU A 92 -24.67 -15.88 -23.93
CA GLU A 92 -23.21 -15.95 -23.85
C GLU A 92 -22.65 -17.08 -24.73
N ALA A 93 -23.33 -18.23 -24.78
CA ALA A 93 -23.01 -19.31 -25.71
C ALA A 93 -23.24 -18.92 -27.19
N GLU A 94 -24.30 -18.17 -27.51
CA GLU A 94 -24.53 -17.63 -28.85
C GLU A 94 -23.45 -16.62 -29.24
N LEU A 95 -23.05 -15.72 -28.33
CA LEU A 95 -21.99 -14.75 -28.58
C LEU A 95 -20.68 -15.46 -28.94
N ALA A 96 -20.31 -16.52 -28.19
CA ALA A 96 -19.11 -17.32 -28.44
C ALA A 96 -19.15 -18.03 -29.80
N ARG A 97 -20.30 -18.58 -30.20
CA ARG A 97 -20.48 -19.20 -31.53
C ARG A 97 -20.35 -18.17 -32.65
N VAL A 98 -20.96 -17.00 -32.48
CA VAL A 98 -20.93 -15.92 -33.48
C VAL A 98 -19.53 -15.32 -33.59
N SER A 99 -18.80 -15.17 -32.48
CA SER A 99 -17.41 -14.66 -32.48
C SER A 99 -16.45 -15.64 -33.16
N SER A 100 -16.54 -16.94 -32.86
CA SER A 100 -15.70 -17.97 -33.51
C SER A 100 -15.89 -17.97 -35.02
N ARG A 101 -17.15 -17.91 -35.47
CA ARG A 101 -17.47 -17.89 -36.90
C ARG A 101 -17.07 -16.57 -37.59
N LEU A 102 -17.04 -15.46 -36.86
CA LEU A 102 -16.53 -14.19 -37.37
C LEU A 102 -15.01 -14.23 -37.57
N GLN A 103 -14.28 -14.87 -36.66
CA GLN A 103 -12.83 -15.00 -36.75
C GLN A 103 -12.39 -15.93 -37.90
N GLU A 104 -13.20 -16.92 -38.24
CA GLU A 104 -12.99 -17.77 -39.43
C GLU A 104 -13.20 -17.02 -40.75
N ILE A 105 -14.14 -16.07 -40.80
CA ILE A 105 -14.50 -15.33 -42.01
C ILE A 105 -13.65 -14.07 -42.19
N ASP A 106 -13.31 -13.40 -41.08
CA ASP A 106 -12.50 -12.20 -41.03
C ASP A 106 -11.32 -12.41 -40.04
N PRO A 107 -10.13 -12.76 -40.54
CA PRO A 107 -8.93 -12.93 -39.72
C PRO A 107 -8.48 -11.64 -39.00
N THR A 108 -8.99 -10.49 -39.42
CA THR A 108 -8.73 -9.17 -38.82
C THR A 108 -9.68 -8.85 -37.67
N PHE A 109 -10.72 -9.66 -37.46
CA PHE A 109 -11.67 -9.47 -36.37
C PHE A 109 -11.03 -9.83 -35.01
N VAL A 110 -10.99 -8.85 -34.12
CA VAL A 110 -10.57 -9.03 -32.72
C VAL A 110 -11.81 -8.89 -31.83
N PRO A 111 -12.26 -9.96 -31.15
CA PRO A 111 -13.31 -9.86 -30.16
C PRO A 111 -12.94 -8.82 -29.09
N LYS A 112 -13.89 -7.96 -28.72
CA LYS A 112 -13.69 -7.05 -27.57
C LYS A 112 -13.72 -7.88 -26.28
N LEU A 113 -12.55 -8.32 -25.84
CA LEU A 113 -12.37 -8.84 -24.49
C LEU A 113 -12.26 -7.65 -23.54
N GLU A 114 -13.28 -7.43 -22.72
CA GLU A 114 -13.07 -6.59 -21.53
C GLU A 114 -12.25 -7.38 -20.50
N PRO A 115 -11.31 -6.72 -19.81
CA PRO A 115 -10.64 -7.32 -18.67
C PRO A 115 -11.67 -7.46 -17.54
N THR A 116 -12.29 -8.63 -17.44
CA THR A 116 -13.15 -8.94 -16.30
C THR A 116 -12.27 -9.04 -15.05
N ALA A 117 -12.57 -8.24 -14.02
CA ALA A 117 -11.88 -8.24 -12.73
C ALA A 117 -12.13 -9.51 -11.89
N SER A 118 -12.60 -10.60 -12.51
CA SER A 118 -13.01 -11.82 -11.82
C SER A 118 -13.06 -13.01 -12.78
N GLN A 119 -11.95 -13.30 -13.44
CA GLN A 119 -11.64 -14.65 -13.92
C GLN A 119 -10.29 -15.06 -13.32
N PRO A 120 -10.16 -16.29 -12.78
CA PRO A 120 -8.84 -16.86 -12.57
C PRO A 120 -8.18 -16.90 -13.95
N THR A 121 -7.01 -16.30 -14.04
CA THR A 121 -6.16 -16.28 -15.22
C THR A 121 -6.20 -17.64 -15.92
N ILE A 122 -6.96 -17.74 -17.01
CA ILE A 122 -6.69 -18.74 -18.03
C ILE A 122 -5.25 -18.45 -18.42
N THR A 123 -4.37 -19.41 -18.19
CA THR A 123 -2.98 -19.40 -18.60
C THR A 123 -2.95 -19.13 -20.10
N GLU A 124 -2.89 -17.86 -20.47
CA GLU A 124 -2.61 -17.43 -21.83
C GLU A 124 -1.26 -18.05 -22.19
N VAL A 125 -1.31 -19.01 -23.11
CA VAL A 125 -0.13 -19.54 -23.77
C VAL A 125 0.65 -18.32 -24.28
N PRO A 126 1.94 -18.14 -23.93
CA PRO A 126 2.66 -16.92 -24.27
C PRO A 126 2.60 -16.72 -25.79
N HIS A 127 1.79 -15.76 -26.22
CA HIS A 127 1.72 -15.38 -27.61
C HIS A 127 3.09 -14.80 -27.94
N VAL A 128 3.88 -15.55 -28.71
CA VAL A 128 5.18 -15.12 -29.22
C VAL A 128 4.90 -14.05 -30.29
N ARG A 129 4.53 -12.86 -29.82
CA ARG A 129 4.47 -11.66 -30.64
C ARG A 129 5.84 -10.97 -30.60
N PRO A 130 6.29 -10.35 -31.70
CA PRO A 130 7.48 -9.52 -31.66
C PRO A 130 7.34 -8.46 -30.56
N LEU A 131 8.37 -8.32 -29.73
CA LEU A 131 8.37 -7.32 -28.66
C LEU A 131 8.26 -5.92 -29.29
N THR A 132 7.34 -5.15 -28.74
CA THR A 132 7.03 -3.79 -29.13
C THR A 132 7.66 -2.80 -28.16
N LYS A 133 7.68 -1.50 -28.51
CA LYS A 133 8.25 -0.46 -27.64
C LYS A 133 7.54 -0.40 -26.29
N GLU A 134 6.25 -0.74 -26.29
CA GLU A 134 5.37 -0.78 -25.14
C GLU A 134 5.79 -1.84 -24.12
N ASP A 135 6.37 -2.96 -24.58
CA ASP A 135 6.84 -4.06 -23.70
C ASP A 135 8.10 -3.66 -22.90
N PHE A 136 8.79 -2.59 -23.29
CA PHE A 136 9.98 -2.05 -22.61
C PHE A 136 9.68 -0.81 -21.77
N GLN A 137 8.42 -0.60 -21.36
CA GLN A 137 8.02 0.51 -20.51
C GLN A 137 7.81 0.03 -19.07
N ILE A 138 8.35 0.78 -18.10
CA ILE A 138 8.10 0.57 -16.67
C ILE A 138 7.25 1.74 -16.18
N VAL A 139 6.03 1.45 -15.74
CA VAL A 139 5.13 2.44 -15.15
C VAL A 139 5.37 2.45 -13.64
N LEU A 140 5.74 3.63 -13.10
CA LEU A 140 5.93 3.83 -11.67
C LEU A 140 4.75 4.63 -11.11
N GLY A 141 4.00 4.01 -10.20
CA GLY A 141 2.87 4.61 -9.50
C GLY A 141 3.22 4.83 -8.04
N VAL A 142 2.78 3.90 -7.19
CA VAL A 142 2.88 4.00 -5.73
C VAL A 142 4.32 3.92 -5.22
N GLU A 143 5.21 3.31 -5.99
CA GLU A 143 6.62 3.11 -5.68
C GLU A 143 7.32 4.45 -5.43
N ARG A 144 6.91 5.50 -6.16
CA ARG A 144 7.53 6.84 -6.12
C ARG A 144 7.49 7.48 -4.73
N PHE A 145 6.47 7.19 -3.93
CA PHE A 145 6.32 7.70 -2.56
C PHE A 145 6.44 6.60 -1.50
N ARG A 146 6.15 5.34 -1.84
CA ARG A 146 6.33 4.23 -0.90
C ARG A 146 7.80 3.92 -0.62
N CYS A 147 8.68 4.06 -1.61
CA CYS A 147 10.12 3.84 -1.42
C CYS A 147 10.76 4.80 -0.39
N PRO A 148 10.61 6.14 -0.49
CA PRO A 148 11.17 7.04 0.51
C PRO A 148 10.46 6.98 1.87
N GLU A 149 9.21 6.52 1.93
CA GLU A 149 8.47 6.40 3.21
C GLU A 149 9.11 5.39 4.17
N ILE A 150 9.94 4.46 3.69
CA ILE A 150 10.70 3.51 4.52
C ILE A 150 11.59 4.24 5.55
N LEU A 151 12.01 5.49 5.27
CA LEU A 151 12.77 6.31 6.23
C LEU A 151 11.96 6.72 7.47
N PHE A 152 10.63 6.74 7.36
CA PHE A 152 9.71 7.10 8.43
C PHE A 152 8.92 5.90 8.96
N HIS A 153 8.67 4.91 8.10
CA HIS A 153 7.97 3.67 8.39
C HIS A 153 8.79 2.46 7.92
N PRO A 154 9.90 2.12 8.62
CA PRO A 154 10.77 1.01 8.25
C PRO A 154 10.08 -0.36 8.36
N ASN A 155 9.01 -0.45 9.14
CA ASN A 155 8.15 -1.63 9.23
C ASN A 155 7.52 -2.05 7.89
N LEU A 156 7.41 -1.13 6.91
CA LEU A 156 6.93 -1.45 5.56
C LEU A 156 7.77 -2.51 4.84
N VAL A 157 9.02 -2.69 5.27
CA VAL A 157 9.95 -3.74 4.77
C VAL A 157 10.33 -4.74 5.87
N GLY A 158 9.58 -4.80 6.96
CA GLY A 158 9.82 -5.74 8.06
C GLY A 158 11.00 -5.37 8.96
N ILE A 159 11.48 -4.13 8.91
CA ILE A 159 12.52 -3.65 9.82
C ILE A 159 11.87 -3.09 11.09
N ASP A 160 12.12 -3.73 12.23
CA ASP A 160 11.65 -3.31 13.56
C ASP A 160 12.56 -2.22 14.15
N GLN A 161 12.49 -1.03 13.56
CA GLN A 161 13.18 0.17 14.03
C GLN A 161 12.23 1.36 13.98
N VAL A 162 12.60 2.45 14.64
CA VAL A 162 11.83 3.70 14.61
C VAL A 162 12.15 4.53 13.37
N GLY A 163 11.19 5.32 12.91
CA GLY A 163 11.36 6.27 11.83
C GLY A 163 12.27 7.44 12.18
N LEU A 164 12.69 8.19 11.16
CA LEU A 164 13.56 9.36 11.31
C LEU A 164 12.93 10.46 12.20
N ASP A 165 11.64 10.71 12.06
CA ASP A 165 10.88 11.67 12.85
C ASP A 165 10.82 11.27 14.33
N GLU A 166 10.47 10.02 14.60
CA GLU A 166 10.44 9.48 15.96
C GLU A 166 11.84 9.47 16.60
N MET A 167 12.86 9.00 15.87
CA MET A 167 14.24 9.00 16.36
C MET A 167 14.71 10.42 16.70
N THR A 168 14.33 11.42 15.90
CA THR A 168 14.63 12.83 16.18
C THR A 168 14.00 13.27 17.50
N GLY A 169 12.72 12.96 17.71
CA GLY A 169 12.01 13.26 18.97
C GLY A 169 12.63 12.57 20.19
N VAL A 170 12.98 11.29 20.06
CA VAL A 170 13.65 10.51 21.12
C VAL A 170 15.03 11.09 21.44
N SER A 171 15.80 11.47 20.42
CA SER A 171 17.15 12.02 20.58
C SER A 171 17.13 13.34 21.35
N ILE A 172 16.20 14.24 21.03
CA ILE A 172 16.01 15.50 21.74
C ILE A 172 15.64 15.25 23.21
N ARG A 173 14.73 14.28 23.48
CA ARG A 173 14.29 13.94 24.84
C ARG A 173 15.41 13.34 25.70
N ARG A 174 16.37 12.64 25.10
CA ARG A 174 17.48 11.99 25.81
C ARG A 174 18.60 12.94 26.22
N LEU A 175 18.57 14.20 25.78
CA LEU A 175 19.58 15.17 26.18
C LEU A 175 19.50 15.46 27.69
N PRO A 176 20.65 15.53 28.39
CA PRO A 176 20.70 15.59 29.86
C PRO A 176 20.14 16.89 30.45
N SER A 177 20.07 17.95 29.66
CA SER A 177 19.64 19.29 30.06
C SER A 177 18.11 19.45 29.92
N LYS A 178 17.42 19.56 31.06
CA LYS A 178 15.96 19.86 31.15
C LYS A 178 15.62 21.34 30.90
N ASP A 179 16.54 22.11 30.33
CA ASP A 179 16.28 23.51 30.00
C ASP A 179 15.36 23.60 28.77
N LYS A 180 14.14 24.07 28.99
CA LYS A 180 13.12 24.28 27.95
C LYS A 180 13.59 25.28 26.89
N ALA A 181 14.41 26.26 27.25
CA ALA A 181 14.96 27.22 26.29
C ALA A 181 15.96 26.55 25.34
N LEU A 182 16.84 25.70 25.86
CA LEU A 182 17.75 24.90 25.05
C LEU A 182 16.99 23.94 24.14
N GLU A 183 15.99 23.24 24.66
CA GLU A 183 15.17 22.32 23.88
C GLU A 183 14.49 23.02 22.70
N ASN A 184 13.88 24.19 22.94
CA ASN A 184 13.28 25.01 21.90
C ASN A 184 14.31 25.50 20.86
N ARG A 185 15.53 25.82 21.28
CA ARG A 185 16.61 26.20 20.35
C ARG A 185 17.02 25.04 19.45
N LEU A 186 17.10 23.83 20.00
CA LEU A 186 17.45 22.63 19.24
C LEU A 186 16.36 22.28 18.22
N THR A 187 15.08 22.30 18.62
CA THR A 187 13.96 22.03 17.70
C THR A 187 13.82 23.11 16.62
N SER A 188 14.24 24.34 16.91
CA SER A 188 14.28 25.46 15.94
C SER A 188 15.52 25.44 15.04
N SER A 189 16.36 24.40 15.14
CA SER A 189 17.63 24.31 14.42
C SER A 189 17.90 22.87 13.96
N VAL A 190 16.89 22.18 13.43
CA VAL A 190 17.07 20.87 12.82
C VAL A 190 17.65 21.07 11.42
N PHE A 191 18.85 20.58 11.18
CA PHE A 191 19.55 20.71 9.90
C PHE A 191 19.69 19.35 9.22
N MET A 192 19.14 19.23 8.02
CA MET A 192 19.17 18.02 7.20
C MET A 192 20.33 18.06 6.20
N THR A 193 21.08 16.97 6.15
CA THR A 193 22.17 16.73 5.20
C THR A 193 22.13 15.29 4.69
N GLY A 194 22.93 14.97 3.67
CA GLY A 194 22.98 13.65 3.01
C GLY A 194 22.02 13.53 1.83
N GLY A 195 22.32 12.60 0.91
CA GLY A 195 21.60 12.46 -0.36
C GLY A 195 20.10 12.21 -0.23
N CYS A 196 19.66 11.45 0.78
CA CYS A 196 18.24 11.18 1.01
C CYS A 196 17.42 12.44 1.38
N SER A 197 18.07 13.53 1.81
CA SER A 197 17.38 14.81 2.05
C SER A 197 16.92 15.52 0.76
N LEU A 198 17.29 15.00 -0.41
CA LEU A 198 16.87 15.51 -1.71
C LEU A 198 15.47 15.04 -2.12
N PHE A 199 14.87 14.09 -1.40
CA PHE A 199 13.50 13.67 -1.70
C PHE A 199 12.53 14.86 -1.59
N PRO A 200 11.67 15.09 -2.61
CA PRO A 200 10.69 16.17 -2.55
C PRO A 200 9.73 15.99 -1.36
N GLY A 201 9.49 17.07 -0.60
CA GLY A 201 8.58 17.05 0.55
C GLY A 201 9.16 16.48 1.85
N ILE A 202 10.43 16.08 1.89
CA ILE A 202 11.01 15.41 3.06
C ILE A 202 11.14 16.34 4.27
N ASN A 203 11.40 17.64 4.05
CA ASN A 203 11.52 18.62 5.14
C ASN A 203 10.16 18.77 5.83
N GLU A 204 9.10 18.94 5.06
CA GLU A 204 7.72 19.07 5.52
C GLU A 204 7.25 17.79 6.21
N ARG A 205 7.58 16.62 5.64
CA ARG A 205 7.26 15.31 6.24
C ARG A 205 7.95 15.09 7.58
N LEU A 206 9.23 15.46 7.69
CA LEU A 206 9.99 15.38 8.94
C LEU A 206 9.45 16.36 9.98
N GLU A 207 9.19 17.60 9.58
CA GLU A 207 8.62 18.62 10.45
C GLU A 207 7.26 18.19 11.01
N ALA A 208 6.38 17.64 10.17
CA ALA A 208 5.08 17.12 10.58
C ALA A 208 5.21 15.97 11.59
N GLY A 209 6.13 15.03 11.35
CA GLY A 209 6.39 13.92 12.27
C GLY A 209 6.90 14.39 13.63
N ILE A 210 7.87 15.32 13.65
CA ILE A 210 8.36 15.91 14.90
C ILE A 210 7.24 16.70 15.60
N ARG A 211 6.42 17.45 14.86
CA ARG A 211 5.29 18.22 15.41
C ARG A 211 4.33 17.35 16.20
N MET A 212 4.01 16.14 15.71
CA MET A 212 3.11 15.21 16.38
C MET A 212 3.66 14.72 17.73
N LEU A 213 4.97 14.72 17.91
CA LEU A 213 5.65 14.24 19.12
C LEU A 213 5.92 15.35 20.14
N ARG A 214 5.63 16.60 19.79
CA ARG A 214 5.98 17.78 20.58
C ARG A 214 4.73 18.48 21.16
N PRO A 215 4.88 19.16 22.31
CA PRO A 215 3.81 20.00 22.83
C PRO A 215 3.33 21.04 21.81
N CYS A 216 2.03 21.30 21.79
CA CYS A 216 1.44 22.31 20.92
C CYS A 216 2.14 23.67 21.09
N GLY A 217 2.41 24.36 19.98
CA GLY A 217 3.10 25.66 19.97
C GLY A 217 4.62 25.59 20.11
N SER A 218 5.22 24.39 20.19
CA SER A 218 6.68 24.26 20.16
C SER A 218 7.24 24.80 18.84
N PRO A 219 8.30 25.62 18.86
CA PRO A 219 8.93 26.10 17.63
C PRO A 219 9.72 24.96 16.99
N ILE A 220 9.44 24.71 15.71
CA ILE A 220 10.13 23.69 14.90
C ILE A 220 10.56 24.36 13.61
N LYS A 221 11.84 24.19 13.26
CA LYS A 221 12.38 24.66 11.99
C LYS A 221 13.34 23.61 11.46
N VAL A 222 12.97 23.04 10.32
CA VAL A 222 13.79 22.12 9.55
C VAL A 222 14.40 22.90 8.39
N ALA A 223 15.73 22.95 8.35
CA ALA A 223 16.49 23.51 7.25
C ALA A 223 17.27 22.39 6.57
N ARG A 224 17.47 22.50 5.26
CA ARG A 224 18.31 21.57 4.50
C ARG A 224 19.59 22.28 4.06
N ALA A 225 20.68 21.53 3.98
CA ALA A 225 21.91 21.97 3.35
C ALA A 225 21.68 22.46 1.91
N LEU A 226 22.52 23.39 1.45
CA LEU A 226 22.44 23.88 0.08
C LEU A 226 22.90 22.80 -0.89
N ASP A 227 23.96 22.06 -0.53
CA ASP A 227 24.47 20.93 -1.27
C ASP A 227 24.66 19.74 -0.31
N PRO A 228 23.57 19.01 0.01
CA PRO A 228 23.59 17.97 1.05
C PRO A 228 24.48 16.77 0.72
N VAL A 229 24.96 16.65 -0.52
CA VAL A 229 25.87 15.57 -0.93
C VAL A 229 27.32 15.96 -0.70
N LEU A 230 27.70 17.21 -1.02
CA LEU A 230 29.10 17.65 -0.95
C LEU A 230 29.45 18.47 0.31
N ASP A 231 28.47 19.03 1.01
CA ASP A 231 28.73 19.94 2.13
C ASP A 231 29.46 19.25 3.30
N ALA A 232 29.28 17.94 3.48
CA ALA A 232 30.06 17.17 4.45
C ALA A 232 31.57 17.19 4.10
N TRP A 233 31.91 16.95 2.83
CA TRP A 233 33.28 16.98 2.36
C TRP A 233 33.86 18.41 2.38
N ARG A 234 33.08 19.41 1.95
CA ARG A 234 33.49 20.82 2.01
C ARG A 234 33.75 21.28 3.44
N GLY A 235 32.89 20.89 4.39
CA GLY A 235 33.07 21.16 5.81
C GLY A 235 34.37 20.57 6.34
N ALA A 236 34.67 19.32 6.00
CA ALA A 236 35.93 18.67 6.36
C ALA A 236 37.14 19.35 5.71
N SER A 237 37.04 19.76 4.45
CA SER A 237 38.11 20.49 3.73
C SER A 237 38.41 21.83 4.39
N LEU A 238 37.39 22.61 4.74
CA LEU A 238 37.53 23.87 5.45
C LEU A 238 38.10 23.67 6.86
N TYR A 239 37.64 22.63 7.56
CA TYR A 239 38.16 22.27 8.88
C TYR A 239 39.65 21.90 8.83
N ALA A 240 40.06 21.13 7.81
CA ALA A 240 41.46 20.74 7.60
C ALA A 240 42.37 21.91 7.20
N ALA A 241 41.82 22.92 6.52
CA ALA A 241 42.54 24.13 6.14
C ALA A 241 42.77 25.10 7.32
N ASN A 242 42.14 24.89 8.48
CA ASN A 242 42.31 25.75 9.64
C ASN A 242 43.72 25.61 10.22
N SER A 243 44.35 26.74 10.57
CA SER A 243 45.69 26.79 11.19
C SER A 243 45.84 25.90 12.44
N ARG A 244 44.76 25.71 13.21
CA ARG A 244 44.73 24.89 14.43
C ARG A 244 44.48 23.40 14.17
N PHE A 245 44.27 22.99 12.91
CA PHE A 245 43.96 21.60 12.56
C PHE A 245 45.01 20.62 13.09
N HIS A 246 46.29 21.00 13.08
CA HIS A 246 47.38 20.18 13.63
C HIS A 246 47.16 19.76 15.10
N GLN A 247 46.45 20.55 15.90
CA GLN A 247 46.13 20.24 17.30
C GLN A 247 45.04 19.16 17.44
N GLN A 248 44.33 18.87 16.35
CA GLN A 248 43.26 17.88 16.24
C GLN A 248 43.69 16.67 15.39
N THR A 249 45.00 16.52 15.18
CA THR A 249 45.60 15.40 14.45
C THR A 249 46.59 14.65 15.34
N PHE A 250 46.95 13.45 14.91
CA PHE A 250 47.96 12.62 15.56
C PHE A 250 49.08 12.29 14.57
N SER A 251 50.31 12.27 15.07
CA SER A 251 51.47 11.89 14.26
C SER A 251 51.63 10.37 14.21
N ARG A 252 52.46 9.90 13.27
CA ARG A 252 52.86 8.49 13.24
C ARG A 252 53.63 8.09 14.52
N ALA A 253 54.37 9.01 15.13
CA ALA A 253 55.08 8.75 16.38
C ALA A 253 54.11 8.56 17.55
N ASP A 254 53.05 9.38 17.64
CA ASP A 254 52.01 9.23 18.66
C ASP A 254 51.37 7.84 18.61
N TYR A 255 51.12 7.33 17.41
CA TYR A 255 50.54 5.99 17.23
C TYR A 255 51.49 4.88 17.70
N TYR A 256 52.77 4.96 17.38
CA TYR A 256 53.75 3.95 17.82
C TYR A 256 54.00 3.95 19.32
N GLU A 257 53.91 5.11 19.97
CA GLU A 257 54.10 5.21 21.42
C GLU A 257 52.85 4.81 22.21
N LYS A 258 51.66 5.26 21.76
CA LYS A 258 50.41 5.15 22.53
C LYS A 258 49.51 4.00 22.08
N GLY A 259 49.77 3.43 20.90
CA GLY A 259 49.00 2.34 20.33
C GLY A 259 47.58 2.71 19.88
N GLU A 260 46.81 1.70 19.51
CA GLU A 260 45.44 1.84 19.00
C GLU A 260 44.44 2.35 20.06
N ASP A 261 44.63 1.99 21.33
CA ASP A 261 43.69 2.28 22.41
C ASP A 261 43.59 3.77 22.73
N TRP A 262 44.64 4.51 22.44
CA TRP A 262 44.62 5.96 22.56
C TRP A 262 43.71 6.60 21.49
N LEU A 263 43.76 6.08 20.27
CA LEU A 263 42.98 6.57 19.14
C LEU A 263 41.48 6.34 19.34
N ARG A 264 41.10 5.19 19.90
CA ARG A 264 39.70 4.88 20.28
C ARG A 264 39.12 5.84 21.32
N ARG A 265 39.96 6.39 22.19
CA ARG A 265 39.56 7.30 23.28
C ARG A 265 39.76 8.78 22.93
N TYR A 266 40.35 9.07 21.77
CA TYR A 266 40.63 10.43 21.37
C TYR A 266 39.33 11.19 21.05
N GLN A 267 39.16 12.37 21.66
CA GLN A 267 38.00 13.21 21.43
C GLN A 267 38.37 14.39 20.54
N VAL A 268 37.88 14.37 19.31
CA VAL A 268 38.00 15.49 18.36
C VAL A 268 37.18 16.67 18.88
N ARG A 269 37.81 17.84 19.01
CA ARG A 269 37.12 19.08 19.33
C ARG A 269 36.72 19.80 18.06
N TYR A 270 35.43 19.76 17.72
CA TYR A 270 34.86 20.40 16.53
C TYR A 270 34.86 21.94 16.55
N THR A 271 35.45 22.56 17.56
CA THR A 271 35.60 24.02 17.69
C THR A 271 37.07 24.39 17.44
N LEU A 272 37.40 24.62 16.17
CA LEU A 272 38.69 25.19 15.75
C LEU A 272 38.62 26.71 15.58
#